data_AF-A0A972R2L6-F1
#
_entry.id   AF-A0A972R2L6-F1
#
_cell.length_a   1.000
_cell.length_b   1.000
_cell.length_c   1.000
_cell.angle_alpha   90.00
_cell.angle_beta   90.00
_cell.angle_gamma   90.00
#
_symmetry.space_group_name_H-M   'P 1'
#
loop_
_entity.id
_entity.type
_entity.pdbx_description
1 polymer ?
#
loop_
_entity_poly.entity_id
_entity_poly.type
_entity_poly.pdbx_seq_one_letter_code
_entity_poly.pdbx_strand_id
1 'polypeptide(L)'
;MEITAKVMDSRLEVHNAQGRFRILVTKKLPGNRWIEILTGSGCRVDIGTSRETLTTGALKRCIGDSCHGVIGQLTEDWNEDLLETLKAA
;
A
#
# COMPACT_ATOMS: atom_id res chain seq x y z
N MET A 1 4.08 28.46 -14.06
CA MET A 1 2.71 27.98 -13.79
C MET A 1 2.64 26.54 -14.25
N GLU A 2 3.13 25.65 -13.41
CA GLU A 2 2.94 24.21 -13.54
C GLU A 2 2.78 23.72 -12.12
N ILE A 3 1.68 23.03 -11.89
CA ILE A 3 1.18 22.71 -10.56
C ILE A 3 2.13 21.68 -9.96
N THR A 4 3.15 22.17 -9.24
CA THR A 4 4.05 21.36 -8.44
C THR A 4 3.21 20.51 -7.49
N ALA A 5 3.25 19.20 -7.69
CA ALA A 5 2.97 18.21 -6.66
C ALA A 5 1.69 18.46 -5.85
N LYS A 6 0.55 18.69 -6.50
CA LYS A 6 -0.76 18.79 -5.83
C LYS A 6 -1.18 17.42 -5.31
N VAL A 7 -0.53 17.01 -4.22
CA VAL A 7 -0.98 16.20 -3.09
C VAL A 7 -2.13 15.25 -3.45
N MET A 8 -1.81 14.01 -3.83
CA MET A 8 -2.48 12.80 -3.31
C MET A 8 -1.86 11.48 -3.83
N ASP A 9 -0.55 11.23 -3.68
CA ASP A 9 -0.11 9.83 -3.71
C ASP A 9 -0.29 9.24 -2.32
N SER A 10 -1.51 8.69 -2.14
CA SER A 10 -2.04 7.98 -0.98
C SER A 10 -1.64 8.54 0.38
N ARG A 11 -2.58 9.17 1.07
CA ARG A 11 -2.49 9.26 2.54
C ARG A 11 -2.53 7.84 3.10
N LEU A 12 -1.38 7.38 3.61
CA LEU A 12 -1.25 6.08 4.25
C LEU A 12 -1.46 6.26 5.76
N GLU A 13 -2.38 5.49 6.32
CA GLU A 13 -2.47 5.28 7.76
C GLU A 13 -1.51 4.15 8.15
N VAL A 14 -0.60 4.39 9.09
CA VAL A 14 0.42 3.41 9.48
C VAL A 14 0.04 2.77 10.81
N HIS A 15 -0.07 1.44 10.82
CA HIS A 15 -0.19 0.64 12.03
C HIS A 15 1.09 -0.14 12.30
N ASN A 16 1.50 -0.20 13.56
CA ASN A 16 2.73 -0.86 14.00
C ASN A 16 3.96 -0.40 13.21
N ALA A 17 4.30 0.90 13.29
CA ALA A 17 5.36 1.52 12.49
C ALA A 17 6.75 0.86 12.63
N GLN A 18 7.00 0.13 13.73
CA GLN A 18 8.25 -0.58 14.00
C GLN A 18 8.21 -2.07 13.55
N GLY A 19 7.13 -2.50 12.90
CA GLY A 19 7.00 -3.85 12.40
C GLY A 19 8.07 -4.18 11.36
N ARG A 20 8.60 -5.41 11.43
CA ARG A 20 9.69 -5.91 10.60
C ARG A 20 9.28 -6.04 9.13
N PHE A 21 8.08 -6.53 8.87
CA PHE A 21 7.58 -6.79 7.53
C PHE A 21 6.58 -5.70 7.13
N ARG A 22 6.92 -4.91 6.11
CA ARG A 22 6.02 -3.87 5.60
C ARG A 22 4.99 -4.48 4.65
N ILE A 23 3.72 -4.34 4.99
CA ILE A 23 2.57 -4.71 4.18
C ILE A 23 1.82 -3.46 3.74
N LEU A 24 1.71 -3.25 2.44
CA LEU A 24 0.86 -2.21 1.88
C LEU A 24 -0.56 -2.74 1.73
N VAL A 25 -1.56 -1.97 2.13
CA VAL A 25 -2.97 -2.28 1.89
C VAL A 25 -3.52 -1.12 1.08
N THR A 26 -4.02 -1.37 -0.12
CA THR A 26 -4.36 -0.27 -1.04
C THR A 26 -5.65 0.45 -0.65
N LYS A 27 -6.47 -0.18 0.20
CA LYS A 27 -7.73 0.38 0.71
C LYS A 27 -8.02 -0.08 2.14
N LYS A 28 -8.85 0.68 2.85
CA LYS A 28 -9.31 0.31 4.19
C LYS A 28 -9.92 -1.11 4.23
N LEU A 29 -9.43 -1.93 5.14
CA LEU A 29 -9.93 -3.28 5.38
C LEU A 29 -11.27 -3.26 6.12
N PRO A 30 -12.14 -4.26 5.90
CA PRO A 30 -13.36 -4.40 6.68
C PRO A 30 -13.04 -4.76 8.13
N GLY A 31 -13.49 -3.91 9.06
CA GLY A 31 -13.20 -4.06 10.48
C GLY A 31 -11.71 -4.04 10.80
N ASN A 32 -11.33 -4.62 11.94
CA ASN A 32 -9.96 -4.54 12.47
C ASN A 32 -9.21 -5.88 12.44
N ARG A 33 -9.89 -6.99 12.14
CA ARG A 33 -9.35 -8.34 12.32
C ARG A 33 -8.05 -8.58 11.56
N TRP A 34 -7.95 -8.09 10.33
CA TRP A 34 -6.75 -8.22 9.53
C TRP A 34 -5.58 -7.38 10.06
N ILE A 35 -5.87 -6.16 10.53
CA ILE A 35 -4.86 -5.30 11.15
C ILE A 35 -4.31 -5.98 12.39
N GLU A 36 -5.18 -6.56 13.23
CA GLU A 36 -4.77 -7.31 14.43
C GLU A 36 -3.87 -8.51 14.09
N ILE A 37 -4.24 -9.31 13.08
CA ILE A 37 -3.45 -10.49 12.67
C ILE A 37 -2.07 -10.07 12.14
N LEU A 38 -2.03 -9.08 11.25
CA LEU A 38 -0.77 -8.63 10.63
C LEU A 38 0.15 -7.97 11.66
N THR A 39 -0.39 -7.06 12.48
CA THR A 39 0.40 -6.38 13.51
C THR A 39 0.85 -7.34 14.61
N GLY A 40 0.00 -8.30 15.01
CA GLY A 40 0.36 -9.39 15.93
C GLY A 40 1.44 -10.33 15.39
N SER A 41 1.61 -10.40 14.06
CA SER A 41 2.69 -11.13 13.39
C SER A 41 3.94 -10.27 13.18
N GLY A 42 4.00 -9.08 13.77
CA GLY A 42 5.13 -8.15 13.67
C GLY A 42 5.19 -7.38 12.35
N CYS A 43 4.09 -7.29 11.59
CA CYS A 43 4.04 -6.50 10.37
C CYS A 43 3.79 -5.02 10.66
N ARG A 44 4.46 -4.13 9.92
CA ARG A 44 4.04 -2.75 9.73
C ARG A 44 2.99 -2.74 8.62
N VAL A 45 1.83 -2.13 8.87
CA VAL A 45 0.72 -2.11 7.92
C VAL A 45 0.45 -0.67 7.50
N ASP A 46 0.70 -0.38 6.21
CA ASP A 46 0.46 0.93 5.61
C ASP A 46 -0.86 0.86 4.81
N ILE A 47 -1.91 1.57 5.24
CA ILE A 47 -3.26 1.47 4.67
C ILE A 47 -3.62 2.71 3.86
N GLY A 48 -3.92 2.53 2.58
CA GLY A 48 -4.49 3.54 1.69
C GLY A 48 -5.85 4.02 2.18
N THR A 49 -5.97 5.33 2.38
CA THR A 49 -7.23 5.99 2.78
C THR A 49 -8.04 6.54 1.61
N SER A 50 -7.56 6.37 0.37
CA SER A 50 -8.26 6.81 -0.83
C SER A 50 -9.54 5.99 -1.07
N ARG A 51 -10.58 6.67 -1.57
CA ARG A 51 -11.81 6.00 -2.04
C ARG A 51 -11.70 5.57 -3.50
N GLU A 52 -10.79 6.16 -4.26
CA GLU A 52 -10.57 5.87 -5.67
C GLU A 52 -9.67 4.65 -5.85
N THR A 53 -9.79 3.99 -7.00
CA THR A 53 -8.85 2.95 -7.43
C THR A 53 -7.51 3.61 -7.75
N LEU A 54 -6.43 3.09 -7.19
CA LEU A 54 -5.09 3.61 -7.47
C LEU A 54 -4.64 3.22 -8.88
N THR A 55 -3.93 4.13 -9.55
CA THR A 55 -3.26 3.83 -10.80
C THR A 55 -2.02 2.98 -10.55
N THR A 56 -1.53 2.26 -11.57
CA THR A 56 -0.27 1.51 -11.49
C THR A 56 0.90 2.39 -11.03
N GLY A 57 1.00 3.62 -11.54
CA GLY A 57 2.04 4.56 -11.12
C GLY A 57 1.95 4.95 -9.64
N ALA A 58 0.74 5.15 -9.12
CA ALA A 58 0.54 5.41 -7.69
C ALA A 58 0.91 4.17 -6.85
N LEU A 59 0.46 2.97 -7.25
CA LEU A 59 0.78 1.72 -6.57
C LEU A 59 2.30 1.48 -6.51
N LYS A 60 3.02 1.70 -7.60
CA LYS A 60 4.49 1.60 -7.62
C LYS A 60 5.16 2.54 -6.61
N ARG A 61 4.69 3.79 -6.50
CA ARG A 61 5.21 4.74 -5.52
C ARG A 61 4.88 4.34 -4.08
N CYS A 62 3.71 3.75 -3.85
CA CYS A 62 3.34 3.20 -2.54
C CYS A 62 4.15 1.96 -2.16
N ILE A 63 4.46 1.09 -3.13
CA ILE A 63 5.33 -0.07 -2.95
C ILE A 63 6.73 0.42 -2.55
N GLY A 64 7.30 1.34 -3.34
CA GLY A 64 8.63 1.90 -3.09
C GLY A 64 9.72 0.83 -3.05
N ASP A 65 10.80 1.08 -2.30
CA ASP A 65 11.97 0.19 -2.24
C ASP A 65 11.92 -0.84 -1.10
N SER A 66 10.79 -0.89 -0.37
CA SER A 66 10.63 -1.84 0.74
C SER A 66 9.17 -2.22 0.87
N CYS A 67 8.78 -3.38 0.36
CA CYS A 67 7.43 -3.89 0.48
C CYS A 67 7.42 -5.41 0.47
N HIS A 68 7.05 -6.03 1.60
CA HIS A 68 7.07 -7.48 1.73
C HIS A 68 5.77 -8.13 1.24
N GLY A 69 4.75 -7.34 0.95
CA GLY A 69 3.48 -7.82 0.43
C GLY A 69 2.47 -6.69 0.26
N VAL A 70 1.51 -6.93 -0.64
CA VAL A 70 0.40 -6.00 -0.87
C VAL A 70 -0.93 -6.73 -0.74
N ILE A 71 -1.88 -6.11 -0.04
CA ILE A 71 -3.29 -6.48 -0.08
C ILE A 71 -3.99 -5.49 -1.01
N GLY A 72 -4.15 -5.93 -2.26
CA GLY A 72 -4.74 -5.16 -3.35
C GLY A 72 -6.23 -5.38 -3.57
N GLN A 73 -6.79 -4.59 -4.48
CA GLN A 73 -8.15 -4.74 -4.99
C GLN A 73 -8.18 -5.51 -6.31
N LEU A 74 -9.24 -6.29 -6.55
CA LEU A 74 -9.49 -6.95 -7.84
C LEU A 74 -9.65 -5.98 -9.03
N THR A 75 -9.98 -4.72 -8.74
CA THR A 75 -10.18 -3.66 -9.75
C THR A 75 -8.90 -2.90 -10.09
N GLU A 76 -7.79 -3.19 -9.43
CA GLU A 76 -6.48 -2.61 -9.73
C GLU A 76 -5.79 -3.42 -10.82
N ASP A 77 -4.99 -2.74 -11.65
CA ASP A 77 -4.25 -3.38 -12.74
C ASP A 77 -2.96 -4.02 -12.21
N TRP A 78 -3.09 -5.26 -11.73
CA TRP A 78 -2.00 -6.14 -11.28
C TRP A 78 -1.24 -6.77 -12.45
N ASN A 79 -0.73 -5.92 -13.34
CA ASN A 79 0.04 -6.31 -14.51
C ASN A 79 1.49 -6.72 -14.18
N GLU A 80 2.20 -7.27 -15.16
CA GLU A 80 3.60 -7.72 -15.04
C GLU A 80 4.52 -6.64 -14.47
N ASP A 81 4.39 -5.41 -14.94
CA ASP A 81 5.22 -4.28 -14.54
C ASP A 81 5.03 -3.91 -13.05
N LEU A 82 3.79 -4.00 -12.54
CA LEU A 82 3.52 -3.81 -11.11
C LEU A 82 4.03 -4.97 -10.25
N LEU A 83 3.87 -6.21 -10.73
CA LEU A 83 4.33 -7.39 -10.01
C LEU A 83 5.86 -7.47 -9.94
N GLU A 84 6.58 -7.09 -11.00
CA GLU A 84 8.04 -6.98 -10.97
C GLU A 84 8.49 -5.84 -10.04
N THR A 85 7.73 -4.74 -9.96
CA THR A 85 8.03 -3.68 -8.96
C THR A 85 7.90 -4.22 -7.53
N LEU A 86 6.84 -5.00 -7.23
CA LEU A 86 6.67 -5.61 -5.90
C LEU A 86 7.76 -6.62 -5.58
N LYS A 87 8.16 -7.43 -6.56
CA LYS A 87 9.21 -8.45 -6.39
C LYS A 87 10.60 -7.85 -6.17
N ALA A 88 10.84 -6.64 -6.69
CA ALA A 88 12.10 -5.93 -6.55
C ALA A 88 12.20 -5.08 -5.26
N ALA A 89 11.07 -4.85 -4.58
CA ALA A 89 10.98 -4.12 -3.31
C ALA A 89 11.32 -4.99 -2.09
#